data_AF-K2FI41-F1
#
_entry.id   AF-K2FI41-F1
#
_cell.length_a   1.000
_cell.length_b   1.000
_cell.length_c   1.000
_cell.angle_alpha   90.00
_cell.angle_beta   90.00
_cell.angle_gamma   90.00
#
_symmetry.space_group_name_H-M   'P 1'
#
loop_
_entity.id
_entity.type
_entity.pdbx_description
1 polymer ?
#
loop_
_entity_poly.entity_id
_entity_poly.type
_entity_poly.pdbx_seq_one_letter_code
_entity_poly.pdbx_strand_id
1 'polypeptide(L)'
;MTLSKPRVRYGIEDAIRPAQEVMSPERIGSFRITSLSFSRSILRRMKKENWKVEQSRFNLNGDGHGEAVYHIETSHGTFSFIAVSQDLEEHERSDRVISEKWDITFALCEGELSEEKIEHLKQELPKQEAGRGTVQDLVWSRANRSSRIFDYILKALTKERQPDPDSLAEVGYILRTTAFYGNGKFGLAPFEKMMEDHPFEGAFRAQMFAAFMLRQFSFDMVEHMARSRNPDAPPLDSRLKRYLGIGNATGLGMVPFLIFHPKLIHQWVYLRELALARSKVEEITLMKVDSLLEWLRPAIDYFTHYPVKETGIFESGDTIAEELRTIERELVLLKEELPFREGRQWVPFIESLLPGLSAETQEVLNSLMIEIYPEKNEELENYTVVSEEMELDPAMKIGQLLALIKYQYEWCFQYDFAKRDEKHFFWYRSIEKEEPRIAVRGEEPGDEHEMRMNIAELVQKVTVLLEEWNREDKVAKFIFRYPEFKGVIRRVQSLENHDYAEIHGNLLQKDMIPIYLMRCKLSFFGGERFDPKSNRWVRITLFQGAPLVEDVENDEPVEWMFPKLPALEEEA
;
A
#
# COMPACT_ATOMS: atom_id res chain seq x y z
N MET A 1 11.04 45.45 27.45
CA MET A 1 11.04 44.07 27.98
C MET A 1 9.76 43.39 27.53
N THR A 2 9.75 42.86 26.31
CA THR A 2 8.67 42.00 25.81
C THR A 2 8.86 40.64 26.46
N LEU A 3 7.93 40.27 27.34
CA LEU A 3 7.85 38.94 27.92
C LEU A 3 7.69 37.94 26.76
N SER A 4 8.78 37.23 26.43
CA SER A 4 8.75 36.04 25.60
C SER A 4 7.67 35.13 26.16
N LYS A 5 6.59 34.88 25.41
CA LYS A 5 5.65 33.81 25.74
C LYS A 5 6.47 32.54 25.99
N PRO A 6 6.11 31.69 26.97
CA PRO A 6 6.79 30.42 27.17
C PRO A 6 6.75 29.67 25.84
N ARG A 7 7.92 29.28 25.34
CA ARG A 7 8.01 28.43 24.15
C ARG A 7 7.39 27.09 24.53
N VAL A 8 6.19 26.81 24.02
CA VAL A 8 5.58 25.49 24.12
C VAL A 8 6.51 24.55 23.34
N ARG A 9 7.10 23.59 24.04
CA ARG A 9 7.88 22.52 23.44
C ARG A 9 6.96 21.30 23.34
N TYR A 10 6.68 20.88 22.12
CA TYR A 10 5.81 19.74 21.83
C TYR A 10 6.58 18.45 22.09
N GLY A 11 5.98 17.54 22.87
CA GLY A 11 6.39 16.15 22.99
C GLY A 11 5.80 15.29 21.87
N ILE A 12 6.23 14.04 21.78
CA ILE A 12 5.74 13.10 20.76
C ILE A 12 4.23 12.87 20.93
N GLU A 13 3.75 12.66 22.16
CA GLU A 13 2.33 12.46 22.45
C GLU A 13 1.48 13.66 22.02
N ASP A 14 2.00 14.89 22.18
CA ASP A 14 1.30 16.12 21.75
C ASP A 14 1.19 16.24 20.22
N ALA A 15 2.08 15.56 19.48
CA ALA A 15 2.20 15.64 18.03
C ALA A 15 1.54 14.46 17.27
N ILE A 16 1.11 13.41 18.00
CA ILE A 16 0.34 12.31 17.43
C ILE A 16 -1.08 12.81 17.13
N ARG A 17 -1.52 12.69 15.87
CA ARG A 17 -2.84 13.14 15.45
C ARG A 17 -3.93 12.19 15.96
N PRO A 18 -5.03 12.67 16.54
CA PRO A 18 -6.07 11.80 17.08
C PRO A 18 -6.75 10.98 15.97
N ALA A 19 -7.24 9.77 16.32
CA ALA A 19 -7.94 8.89 15.38
C ALA A 19 -9.16 9.56 14.72
N GLN A 20 -9.84 10.49 15.41
CA GLN A 20 -10.95 11.25 14.83
C GLN A 20 -10.53 12.10 13.62
N GLU A 21 -9.30 12.58 13.60
CA GLU A 21 -8.74 13.30 12.44
C GLU A 21 -8.26 12.31 11.37
N VAL A 22 -7.56 11.25 11.78
CA VAL A 22 -6.83 10.36 10.87
C VAL A 22 -7.74 9.33 10.18
N MET A 23 -8.67 8.72 10.92
CA MET A 23 -9.39 7.51 10.50
C MET A 23 -10.66 7.76 9.68
N SER A 24 -10.94 9.00 9.27
CA SER A 24 -12.00 9.25 8.29
C SER A 24 -11.61 8.66 6.93
N PRO A 25 -12.56 8.14 6.13
CA PRO A 25 -12.27 7.60 4.80
C PRO A 25 -11.47 8.55 3.93
N GLU A 26 -11.84 9.83 3.86
CA GLU A 26 -11.18 10.84 3.04
C GLU A 26 -9.71 11.03 3.46
N ARG A 27 -9.43 11.06 4.77
CA ARG A 27 -8.07 11.26 5.29
C ARG A 27 -7.17 10.06 5.05
N ILE A 28 -7.60 8.85 5.41
CA ILE A 28 -6.81 7.63 5.10
C ILE A 28 -6.70 7.42 3.58
N GLY A 29 -7.71 7.85 2.83
CA GLY A 29 -7.74 7.87 1.37
C GLY A 29 -6.81 8.90 0.75
N SER A 30 -6.14 9.72 1.55
CA SER A 30 -5.14 10.70 1.12
C SER A 30 -3.71 10.22 1.38
N PHE A 31 -3.53 9.08 2.06
CA PHE A 31 -2.21 8.54 2.37
C PHE A 31 -1.38 8.28 1.11
N ARG A 32 -0.07 8.46 1.28
CA ARG A 32 0.98 8.30 0.27
C ARG A 32 2.04 7.33 0.77
N ILE A 33 2.90 6.88 -0.15
CA ILE A 33 4.10 6.11 0.21
C ILE A 33 4.93 6.86 1.27
N THR A 34 5.51 6.13 2.23
CA THR A 34 6.47 6.67 3.21
C THR A 34 7.67 5.73 3.30
N SER A 35 8.73 6.14 4.00
CA SER A 35 9.88 5.27 4.28
C SER A 35 9.54 3.95 5.01
N LEU A 36 8.36 3.85 5.63
CA LEU A 36 7.84 2.65 6.31
C LEU A 36 7.03 1.72 5.40
N SER A 37 6.72 2.14 4.16
CA SER A 37 5.99 1.30 3.22
C SER A 37 6.74 -0.01 2.97
N PHE A 38 6.02 -1.11 2.81
CA PHE A 38 6.59 -2.46 2.79
C PHE A 38 7.59 -2.64 1.64
N SER A 39 7.36 -2.00 0.49
CA SER A 39 8.31 -1.93 -0.62
C SER A 39 9.64 -1.28 -0.23
N ARG A 40 9.61 -0.20 0.58
CA ARG A 40 10.81 0.50 1.06
C ARG A 40 11.55 -0.37 2.07
N SER A 41 10.82 -0.95 3.03
CA SER A 41 11.41 -1.80 4.07
C SER A 41 12.13 -3.03 3.52
N ILE A 42 11.58 -3.67 2.48
CA ILE A 42 12.22 -4.88 1.92
C ILE A 42 13.49 -4.54 1.14
N LEU A 43 13.55 -3.42 0.41
CA LEU A 43 14.78 -3.01 -0.27
C LEU A 43 15.84 -2.51 0.72
N ARG A 44 15.43 -1.81 1.79
CA ARG A 44 16.34 -1.43 2.88
C ARG A 44 16.95 -2.67 3.54
N ARG A 45 16.14 -3.69 3.81
CA ARG A 45 16.61 -4.98 4.35
C ARG A 45 17.56 -5.70 3.38
N MET A 46 17.16 -5.82 2.11
CA MET A 46 17.98 -6.41 1.04
C MET A 46 19.38 -5.77 0.98
N LYS A 47 19.44 -4.43 1.05
CA LYS A 47 20.70 -3.68 1.11
C LYS A 47 21.49 -3.98 2.38
N LYS A 48 20.87 -3.81 3.56
CA LYS A 48 21.51 -3.99 4.87
C LYS A 48 22.11 -5.37 5.06
N GLU A 49 21.44 -6.40 4.53
CA GLU A 49 21.85 -7.80 4.62
C GLU A 49 22.65 -8.27 3.41
N ASN A 50 22.99 -7.38 2.47
CA ASN A 50 23.79 -7.66 1.26
C ASN A 50 23.26 -8.84 0.44
N TRP A 51 21.95 -8.95 0.25
CA TRP A 51 21.37 -10.03 -0.54
C TRP A 51 21.89 -10.00 -1.97
N LYS A 52 22.00 -11.18 -2.59
CA LYS A 52 22.44 -11.35 -3.99
C LYS A 52 21.35 -11.99 -4.83
N VAL A 53 21.17 -11.49 -6.04
CA VAL A 53 20.17 -11.96 -7.00
C VAL A 53 20.88 -12.35 -8.29
N GLU A 54 20.89 -13.65 -8.59
CA GLU A 54 21.51 -14.19 -9.79
C GLU A 54 20.45 -14.79 -10.71
N GLN A 55 20.50 -14.45 -12.00
CA GLN A 55 19.66 -15.09 -13.01
C GLN A 55 20.20 -16.50 -13.33
N SER A 56 19.73 -17.51 -12.61
CA SER A 56 20.22 -18.89 -12.70
C SER A 56 19.72 -19.66 -13.92
N ARG A 57 18.55 -19.29 -14.47
CA ARG A 57 18.00 -19.90 -15.70
C ARG A 57 17.21 -18.87 -16.49
N PHE A 58 17.43 -18.82 -17.81
CA PHE A 58 16.67 -17.95 -18.69
C PHE A 58 16.35 -18.66 -20.02
N ASN A 59 15.22 -19.36 -20.03
CA ASN A 59 14.79 -20.23 -21.13
C ASN A 59 13.58 -19.63 -21.85
N LEU A 60 13.65 -18.35 -22.20
CA LEU A 60 12.66 -17.73 -23.08
C LEU A 60 13.05 -17.95 -24.54
N ASN A 61 12.06 -18.17 -25.41
CA ASN A 61 12.24 -18.10 -26.86
C ASN A 61 12.23 -16.64 -27.35
N GLY A 62 12.46 -16.42 -28.65
CA GLY A 62 12.51 -15.07 -29.23
C GLY A 62 11.22 -14.25 -29.12
N ASP A 63 10.08 -14.89 -28.85
CA ASP A 63 8.79 -14.27 -28.59
C ASP A 63 8.52 -14.05 -27.08
N GLY A 64 9.48 -14.41 -26.24
CA GLY A 64 9.45 -14.23 -24.79
C GLY A 64 8.63 -15.30 -24.06
N HIS A 65 8.40 -16.47 -24.66
CA HIS A 65 7.67 -17.58 -24.02
C HIS A 65 8.65 -18.62 -23.45
N GLY A 66 8.33 -19.15 -22.28
CA GLY A 66 9.16 -20.10 -21.53
C GLY A 66 9.22 -19.76 -20.04
N GLU A 67 10.35 -20.00 -19.41
CA GLU A 67 10.56 -19.69 -18.00
C GLU A 67 11.91 -19.03 -17.70
N ALA A 68 11.93 -18.16 -16.70
CA ALA A 68 13.14 -17.61 -16.10
C ALA A 68 13.14 -17.88 -14.59
N VAL A 69 14.31 -18.22 -14.04
CA VAL A 69 14.53 -18.44 -12.61
C VAL A 69 15.66 -17.53 -12.14
N TYR A 70 15.42 -16.89 -11.01
CA TYR A 70 16.38 -16.06 -10.29
C TYR A 70 16.63 -16.72 -8.94
N HIS A 71 17.90 -16.92 -8.62
CA HIS A 71 18.37 -17.37 -7.32
C HIS A 71 18.59 -16.15 -6.43
N ILE A 72 18.13 -16.21 -5.18
CA ILE A 72 18.24 -15.13 -4.20
C ILE A 72 18.97 -15.68 -2.98
N GLU A 73 20.17 -15.18 -2.74
CA GLU A 73 20.96 -15.48 -1.55
C GLU A 73 20.73 -14.41 -0.49
N THR A 74 20.39 -14.84 0.72
CA THR A 74 20.19 -13.97 1.90
C THR A 74 21.09 -14.44 3.04
N SER A 75 21.23 -13.64 4.10
CA SER A 75 22.01 -14.06 5.27
C SER A 75 21.42 -15.27 6.02
N HIS A 76 20.15 -15.60 5.81
CA HIS A 76 19.44 -16.67 6.53
C HIS A 76 18.74 -17.68 5.62
N GLY A 77 19.24 -17.86 4.38
CA GLY A 77 18.75 -18.89 3.48
C GLY A 77 18.76 -18.49 2.02
N THR A 78 18.37 -19.45 1.19
CA THR A 78 18.27 -19.32 -0.26
C THR A 78 16.81 -19.29 -0.66
N PHE A 79 16.46 -18.50 -1.67
CA PHE A 79 15.13 -18.44 -2.26
C PHE A 79 15.24 -18.46 -3.78
N SER A 80 14.14 -18.77 -4.44
CA SER A 80 14.04 -18.74 -5.89
C SER A 80 12.79 -17.99 -6.33
N PHE A 81 12.96 -17.07 -7.27
CA PHE A 81 11.86 -16.45 -8.00
C PHE A 81 11.78 -17.07 -9.39
N ILE A 82 10.60 -17.58 -9.78
CA ILE A 82 10.36 -18.11 -11.13
C ILE A 82 9.23 -17.35 -11.79
N ALA A 83 9.46 -16.92 -13.03
CA ALA A 83 8.44 -16.38 -13.92
C ALA A 83 8.25 -17.30 -15.12
N VAL A 84 7.01 -17.70 -15.36
CA VAL A 84 6.57 -18.49 -16.51
C VAL A 84 5.77 -17.58 -17.42
N SER A 85 6.27 -17.36 -18.63
CA SER A 85 5.64 -16.55 -19.67
C SER A 85 5.07 -17.47 -20.74
N GLN A 86 3.77 -17.38 -20.99
CA GLN A 86 3.04 -18.24 -21.92
C GLN A 86 2.47 -17.44 -23.08
N ASP A 87 2.17 -18.13 -24.18
CA ASP A 87 1.50 -17.51 -25.31
C ASP A 87 0.00 -17.41 -25.06
N LEU A 88 -0.55 -16.23 -25.34
CA LEU A 88 -1.96 -15.91 -25.20
C LEU A 88 -2.43 -15.08 -26.37
N GLU A 89 -3.54 -15.50 -26.94
CA GLU A 89 -4.26 -14.75 -27.96
C GLU A 89 -4.76 -13.42 -27.39
N GLU A 90 -4.76 -12.36 -28.21
CA GLU A 90 -5.01 -11.00 -27.73
C GLU A 90 -6.41 -10.80 -27.13
N HIS A 91 -7.40 -11.57 -27.59
CA HIS A 91 -8.76 -11.55 -27.05
C HIS A 91 -8.89 -12.22 -25.66
N GLU A 92 -7.89 -12.99 -25.24
CA GLU A 92 -7.84 -13.64 -23.92
C GLU A 92 -7.20 -12.73 -22.85
N ARG A 93 -6.59 -11.61 -23.25
CA ARG A 93 -5.97 -10.66 -22.32
C ARG A 93 -7.03 -9.77 -21.67
N SER A 94 -7.19 -9.89 -20.35
CA SER A 94 -8.09 -9.03 -19.56
C SER A 94 -7.35 -8.21 -18.51
N ASP A 95 -7.83 -6.98 -18.31
CA ASP A 95 -7.34 -6.07 -17.27
C ASP A 95 -7.85 -6.43 -15.87
N ARG A 96 -8.71 -7.45 -15.76
CA ARG A 96 -9.38 -7.80 -14.51
C ARG A 96 -8.75 -9.04 -13.87
N VAL A 97 -8.79 -9.07 -12.53
CA VAL A 97 -8.46 -10.23 -11.69
C VAL A 97 -9.28 -11.47 -12.13
N ILE A 98 -10.45 -11.28 -12.74
CA ILE A 98 -11.36 -12.35 -13.18
C ILE A 98 -11.00 -13.01 -14.52
N SER A 99 -9.88 -12.66 -15.17
CA SER A 99 -9.40 -13.37 -16.37
C SER A 99 -9.23 -14.87 -16.09
N GLU A 100 -9.21 -15.71 -17.13
CA GLU A 100 -8.85 -17.14 -16.99
C GLU A 100 -7.40 -17.41 -17.39
N LYS A 101 -6.78 -16.47 -18.12
CA LYS A 101 -5.40 -16.58 -18.62
C LYS A 101 -4.65 -15.26 -18.42
N TRP A 102 -3.34 -15.37 -18.20
CA TRP A 102 -2.41 -14.26 -18.03
C TRP A 102 -1.10 -14.52 -18.77
N ASP A 103 -0.50 -13.46 -19.31
CA ASP A 103 0.74 -13.60 -20.09
C ASP A 103 1.85 -14.22 -19.24
N ILE A 104 1.87 -13.90 -17.94
CA ILE A 104 2.89 -14.32 -17.00
C ILE A 104 2.25 -14.82 -15.71
N THR A 105 2.75 -15.94 -15.21
CA THR A 105 2.53 -16.40 -13.83
C THR A 105 3.85 -16.58 -13.12
N PHE A 106 3.92 -16.29 -11.82
CA PHE A 106 5.18 -16.33 -11.11
C PHE A 106 5.03 -16.75 -9.65
N ALA A 107 6.12 -17.27 -9.10
CA ALA A 107 6.21 -17.68 -7.71
C ALA A 107 7.51 -17.21 -7.06
N LEU A 108 7.44 -16.90 -5.76
CA LEU A 108 8.58 -16.81 -4.86
C LEU A 108 8.57 -18.05 -3.97
N CYS A 109 9.66 -18.80 -3.97
CA CYS A 109 9.79 -20.07 -3.26
C CYS A 109 11.01 -20.05 -2.34
N GLU A 110 10.94 -20.78 -1.24
CA GLU A 110 12.07 -21.06 -0.37
C GLU A 110 12.96 -22.16 -0.98
N GLY A 111 14.27 -21.98 -0.90
CA GLY A 111 15.29 -22.88 -1.44
C GLY A 111 15.47 -22.79 -2.96
N GLU A 112 16.33 -23.67 -3.46
CA GLU A 112 16.54 -23.89 -4.90
C GLU A 112 15.38 -24.69 -5.51
N LEU A 113 15.09 -24.44 -6.79
CA LEU A 113 14.07 -25.19 -7.51
C LEU A 113 14.68 -26.40 -8.23
N SER A 114 14.20 -27.60 -7.91
CA SER A 114 14.46 -28.79 -8.71
C SER A 114 13.68 -28.74 -10.04
N GLU A 115 14.10 -29.51 -11.04
CA GLU A 115 13.36 -29.62 -12.31
C GLU A 115 11.91 -30.10 -12.09
N GLU A 116 11.69 -31.03 -11.14
CA GLU A 116 10.35 -31.49 -10.76
C GLU A 116 9.51 -30.34 -10.20
N LYS A 117 10.10 -29.50 -9.35
CA LYS A 117 9.40 -28.34 -8.79
C LYS A 117 9.07 -27.29 -9.84
N ILE A 118 9.98 -27.03 -10.77
CA ILE A 118 9.75 -26.12 -11.91
C ILE A 118 8.57 -26.62 -12.75
N GLU A 119 8.56 -27.91 -13.11
CA GLU A 119 7.48 -28.48 -13.91
C GLU A 119 6.14 -28.47 -13.16
N HIS A 120 6.15 -28.76 -11.86
CA HIS A 120 4.97 -28.61 -10.99
C HIS A 120 4.43 -27.17 -11.01
N LEU A 121 5.30 -26.17 -10.85
CA LEU A 121 4.89 -24.77 -10.87
C LEU A 121 4.34 -24.35 -12.24
N LYS A 122 4.93 -24.80 -13.34
CA LYS A 122 4.42 -24.55 -14.70
C LYS A 122 3.02 -25.12 -14.92
N GLN A 123 2.70 -26.25 -14.29
CA GLN A 123 1.38 -26.87 -14.38
C GLN A 123 0.35 -26.23 -13.44
N GLU A 124 0.75 -25.83 -12.24
CA GLU A 124 -0.18 -25.37 -11.20
C GLU A 124 -0.40 -23.86 -11.15
N LEU A 125 0.64 -23.04 -11.42
CA LEU A 125 0.50 -21.58 -11.39
C LEU A 125 -0.59 -21.04 -12.34
N PRO A 126 -0.70 -21.52 -13.60
CA PRO A 126 -1.75 -21.04 -14.51
C PRO A 126 -3.18 -21.39 -14.05
N LYS A 127 -3.36 -22.44 -13.23
CA LYS A 127 -4.68 -22.89 -12.75
C LYS A 127 -5.28 -21.99 -11.67
N GLN A 128 -4.48 -21.15 -11.02
CA GLN A 128 -4.92 -20.16 -10.02
C GLN A 128 -5.76 -20.78 -8.89
N GLU A 129 -7.05 -20.48 -8.81
CA GLU A 129 -7.95 -20.99 -7.77
C GLU A 129 -8.06 -22.53 -7.76
N ALA A 130 -7.87 -23.16 -8.92
CA ALA A 130 -7.78 -24.61 -9.05
C ALA A 130 -6.36 -25.16 -8.84
N GLY A 131 -5.34 -24.31 -8.84
CA GLY A 131 -3.94 -24.68 -8.67
C GLY A 131 -3.61 -25.04 -7.22
N ARG A 132 -2.61 -25.90 -7.02
CA ARG A 132 -2.15 -26.34 -5.70
C ARG A 132 -0.65 -26.14 -5.53
N GLY A 133 -0.34 -25.23 -4.62
CA GLY A 133 1.03 -24.97 -4.17
C GLY A 133 1.46 -25.94 -3.10
N THR A 134 2.62 -25.64 -2.54
CA THR A 134 3.27 -26.38 -1.47
C THR A 134 3.75 -25.39 -0.42
N VAL A 135 4.11 -25.90 0.77
CA VAL A 135 4.68 -25.07 1.84
C VAL A 135 6.03 -24.43 1.47
N GLN A 136 6.67 -24.87 0.37
CA GLN A 136 7.86 -24.22 -0.19
C GLN A 136 7.53 -22.89 -0.87
N ASP A 137 6.29 -22.72 -1.33
CA ASP A 137 5.86 -21.55 -2.10
C ASP A 137 5.39 -20.45 -1.15
N LEU A 138 6.10 -19.31 -1.12
CA LEU A 138 5.77 -18.17 -0.27
C LEU A 138 4.72 -17.27 -0.91
N VAL A 139 4.88 -17.00 -2.21
CA VAL A 139 4.00 -16.09 -2.96
C VAL A 139 3.72 -16.65 -4.33
N TRP A 140 2.45 -16.68 -4.73
CA TRP A 140 2.03 -16.90 -6.11
C TRP A 140 1.32 -15.67 -6.66
N SER A 141 1.51 -15.39 -7.94
CA SER A 141 0.87 -14.24 -8.59
C SER A 141 0.89 -14.40 -10.11
N ARG A 142 0.36 -13.38 -10.78
CA ARG A 142 0.17 -13.30 -12.22
C ARG A 142 0.25 -11.86 -12.70
N ALA A 143 0.66 -11.70 -13.95
CA ALA A 143 0.80 -10.41 -14.60
C ALA A 143 0.47 -10.49 -16.10
N ASN A 144 0.06 -9.34 -16.64
CA ASN A 144 -0.14 -9.15 -18.07
C ASN A 144 0.83 -8.10 -18.61
N ARG A 145 1.20 -8.24 -19.88
CA ARG A 145 1.96 -7.25 -20.62
C ARG A 145 1.12 -5.99 -20.81
N SER A 146 1.71 -4.84 -20.51
CA SER A 146 1.13 -3.55 -20.87
C SER A 146 1.32 -3.34 -22.37
N SER A 147 0.50 -4.00 -23.20
CA SER A 147 0.76 -4.23 -24.63
C SER A 147 1.25 -2.98 -25.38
N ARG A 148 0.61 -1.81 -25.16
CA ARG A 148 1.00 -0.54 -25.79
C ARG A 148 2.44 -0.11 -25.46
N ILE A 149 2.84 -0.15 -24.19
CA ILE A 149 4.18 0.26 -23.76
C ILE A 149 5.20 -0.83 -24.05
N PHE A 150 4.83 -2.09 -23.82
CA PHE A 150 5.68 -3.23 -24.07
C PHE A 150 6.16 -3.24 -25.53
N ASP A 151 5.22 -3.15 -26.47
CA ASP A 151 5.53 -3.12 -27.90
C ASP A 151 6.30 -1.87 -28.30
N TYR A 152 6.03 -0.73 -27.66
CA TYR A 152 6.73 0.51 -27.92
C TYR A 152 8.21 0.41 -27.53
N ILE A 153 8.51 -0.04 -26.32
CA ILE A 153 9.88 -0.25 -25.83
C ILE A 153 10.59 -1.27 -26.74
N LEU A 154 9.96 -2.42 -27.00
CA LEU A 154 10.52 -3.46 -27.85
C LEU A 154 10.86 -2.92 -29.25
N LYS A 155 9.96 -2.15 -29.87
CA LYS A 155 10.21 -1.53 -31.18
C LYS A 155 11.31 -0.48 -31.14
N ALA A 156 11.45 0.29 -30.07
CA ALA A 156 12.51 1.28 -29.93
C ALA A 156 13.87 0.58 -29.85
N LEU A 157 14.01 -0.42 -28.95
CA LEU A 157 15.26 -1.16 -28.76
C LEU A 157 15.68 -1.95 -30.00
N THR A 158 14.74 -2.63 -30.69
CA THR A 158 15.04 -3.33 -31.96
C THR A 158 15.55 -2.37 -33.05
N LYS A 159 15.23 -1.08 -32.97
CA LYS A 159 15.72 -0.03 -33.88
C LYS A 159 16.97 0.68 -33.34
N GLU A 160 17.63 0.11 -32.34
CA GLU A 160 18.85 0.65 -31.73
C GLU A 160 18.65 2.04 -31.10
N ARG A 161 17.48 2.28 -30.50
CA ARG A 161 17.14 3.55 -29.84
C ARG A 161 16.50 3.32 -28.49
N GLN A 162 16.67 4.29 -27.59
CA GLN A 162 15.91 4.32 -26.35
C GLN A 162 14.48 4.83 -26.60
N PRO A 163 13.48 4.33 -25.85
CA PRO A 163 12.12 4.85 -25.91
C PRO A 163 12.07 6.27 -25.30
N ASP A 164 11.17 7.10 -25.83
CA ASP A 164 10.93 8.45 -25.35
C ASP A 164 10.38 8.43 -23.91
N PRO A 165 11.02 9.14 -22.95
CA PRO A 165 10.55 9.22 -21.57
C PRO A 165 9.10 9.69 -21.44
N ASP A 166 8.68 10.71 -22.19
CA ASP A 166 7.32 11.27 -22.09
C ASP A 166 6.27 10.22 -22.45
N SER A 167 6.53 9.43 -23.49
CA SER A 167 5.69 8.30 -23.89
C SER A 167 5.59 7.22 -22.81
N LEU A 168 6.65 6.99 -22.03
CA LEU A 168 6.63 6.05 -20.90
C LEU A 168 5.84 6.59 -19.71
N ALA A 169 5.88 7.91 -19.48
CA ALA A 169 5.18 8.58 -18.38
C ALA A 169 3.68 8.32 -18.40
N GLU A 170 3.07 8.20 -19.58
CA GLU A 170 1.62 7.93 -19.73
C GLU A 170 1.13 6.63 -19.07
N VAL A 171 2.02 5.66 -18.80
CA VAL A 171 1.64 4.37 -18.20
C VAL A 171 2.55 3.97 -17.04
N GLY A 172 3.88 4.14 -17.17
CA GLY A 172 4.85 3.97 -16.09
C GLY A 172 5.20 2.52 -15.71
N TYR A 173 4.82 1.53 -16.50
CA TYR A 173 5.17 0.11 -16.26
C TYR A 173 5.14 -0.73 -17.54
N ILE A 174 5.95 -1.79 -17.55
CA ILE A 174 6.03 -2.80 -18.63
C ILE A 174 5.03 -3.93 -18.40
N LEU A 175 4.98 -4.43 -17.16
CA LEU A 175 4.05 -5.47 -16.72
C LEU A 175 3.09 -4.93 -15.67
N ARG A 176 1.91 -5.54 -15.60
CA ARG A 176 0.89 -5.22 -14.61
C ARG A 176 0.37 -6.47 -13.92
N THR A 177 0.47 -6.50 -12.59
CA THR A 177 -0.12 -7.54 -11.75
C THR A 177 -1.58 -7.23 -11.38
N THR A 178 -2.31 -8.26 -10.96
CA THR A 178 -3.69 -8.14 -10.46
C THR A 178 -3.84 -8.55 -9.00
N ALA A 179 -2.99 -9.45 -8.49
CA ALA A 179 -3.08 -9.95 -7.12
C ALA A 179 -1.77 -10.60 -6.68
N PHE A 180 -1.49 -10.59 -5.38
CA PHE A 180 -0.43 -11.41 -4.76
C PHE A 180 -1.08 -12.35 -3.76
N TYR A 181 -0.86 -13.65 -3.91
CA TYR A 181 -1.41 -14.69 -3.06
C TYR A 181 -0.32 -15.27 -2.14
N GLY A 182 -0.70 -15.56 -0.91
CA GLY A 182 0.16 -16.15 0.12
C GLY A 182 -0.68 -16.59 1.32
N ASN A 183 -0.03 -16.82 2.45
CA ASN A 183 -0.66 -17.10 3.75
C ASN A 183 -1.63 -18.29 3.69
N GLY A 184 -1.16 -19.44 3.23
CA GLY A 184 -1.94 -20.68 3.17
C GLY A 184 -2.93 -20.80 2.00
N LYS A 185 -3.24 -19.71 1.30
CA LYS A 185 -4.10 -19.75 0.10
C LYS A 185 -3.49 -20.73 -0.91
N PHE A 186 -4.30 -21.59 -1.54
CA PHE A 186 -3.86 -22.63 -2.50
C PHE A 186 -2.90 -23.71 -1.95
N GLY A 187 -2.67 -23.77 -0.63
CA GLY A 187 -1.66 -24.67 -0.04
C GLY A 187 -0.25 -24.07 0.01
N LEU A 188 -0.12 -22.76 -0.22
CA LEU A 188 1.12 -22.00 -0.03
C LEU A 188 1.56 -22.01 1.44
N ALA A 189 2.77 -21.53 1.71
CA ALA A 189 3.27 -21.33 3.06
C ALA A 189 2.28 -20.52 3.92
N PRO A 190 1.99 -20.97 5.16
CA PRO A 190 1.26 -20.16 6.13
C PRO A 190 2.12 -18.95 6.55
N PHE A 191 1.48 -17.87 7.01
CA PHE A 191 2.20 -16.64 7.37
C PHE A 191 3.20 -16.87 8.51
N GLU A 192 2.85 -17.78 9.43
CA GLU A 192 3.63 -18.17 10.59
C GLU A 192 5.02 -18.71 10.21
N LYS A 193 5.18 -19.24 8.99
CA LYS A 193 6.48 -19.69 8.47
C LYS A 193 7.46 -18.53 8.24
N MET A 194 6.94 -17.33 8.01
CA MET A 194 7.71 -16.12 7.72
C MET A 194 7.85 -15.21 8.95
N MET A 195 7.71 -15.73 10.17
CA MET A 195 7.93 -14.96 11.41
C MET A 195 9.38 -15.15 11.90
N GLU A 196 9.74 -14.49 13.00
CA GLU A 196 11.07 -14.60 13.63
C GLU A 196 12.18 -14.13 12.68
N ASP A 197 13.35 -14.77 12.69
CA ASP A 197 14.52 -14.35 11.89
C ASP A 197 14.41 -14.66 10.38
N HIS A 198 13.20 -14.92 9.86
CA HIS A 198 13.00 -15.17 8.44
C HIS A 198 13.34 -13.91 7.60
N PRO A 199 14.06 -14.02 6.47
CA PRO A 199 14.43 -12.88 5.61
C PRO A 199 13.25 -12.02 5.15
N PHE A 200 12.07 -12.63 5.00
CA PHE A 200 10.82 -11.95 4.63
C PHE A 200 9.89 -11.64 5.82
N GLU A 201 10.37 -11.70 7.06
CA GLU A 201 9.58 -11.31 8.24
C GLU A 201 9.03 -9.89 8.08
N GLY A 202 7.75 -9.70 8.40
CA GLY A 202 7.07 -8.42 8.34
C GLY A 202 5.80 -8.44 7.48
N ALA A 203 5.04 -7.36 7.53
CA ALA A 203 3.80 -7.25 6.75
C ALA A 203 4.11 -7.18 5.24
N PHE A 204 3.61 -8.16 4.49
CA PHE A 204 3.64 -8.21 3.02
C PHE A 204 5.03 -8.12 2.34
N ARG A 205 6.14 -8.29 3.07
CA ARG A 205 7.49 -8.14 2.50
C ARG A 205 7.78 -9.16 1.39
N ALA A 206 7.39 -10.43 1.57
CA ALA A 206 7.53 -11.45 0.52
C ALA A 206 6.78 -11.07 -0.76
N GLN A 207 5.55 -10.54 -0.64
CA GLN A 207 4.74 -10.11 -1.78
C GLN A 207 5.36 -8.90 -2.48
N MET A 208 5.88 -7.93 -1.72
CA MET A 208 6.56 -6.77 -2.29
C MET A 208 7.88 -7.16 -2.96
N PHE A 209 8.64 -8.10 -2.39
CA PHE A 209 9.84 -8.64 -3.05
C PHE A 209 9.49 -9.36 -4.36
N ALA A 210 8.43 -10.17 -4.38
CA ALA A 210 7.99 -10.83 -5.60
C ALA A 210 7.56 -9.81 -6.68
N ALA A 211 6.98 -8.67 -6.28
CA ALA A 211 6.67 -7.57 -7.20
C ALA A 211 7.95 -6.87 -7.71
N PHE A 212 8.97 -6.69 -6.87
CA PHE A 212 10.27 -6.17 -7.26
C PHE A 212 10.99 -7.10 -8.26
N MET A 213 10.97 -8.41 -8.01
CA MET A 213 11.53 -9.39 -8.94
C MET A 213 10.76 -9.47 -10.27
N LEU A 214 9.44 -9.31 -10.24
CA LEU A 214 8.66 -9.17 -11.47
C LEU A 214 9.07 -7.92 -12.27
N ARG A 215 9.43 -6.81 -11.60
CA ARG A 215 9.98 -5.62 -12.24
C ARG A 215 11.29 -5.93 -12.96
N GLN A 216 12.22 -6.60 -12.30
CA GLN A 216 13.48 -7.03 -12.90
C GLN A 216 13.22 -7.92 -14.13
N PHE A 217 12.40 -8.96 -13.97
CA PHE A 217 12.02 -9.85 -15.07
C PHE A 217 11.40 -9.12 -16.27
N SER A 218 10.63 -8.05 -16.03
CA SER A 218 10.04 -7.26 -17.12
C SER A 218 11.08 -6.61 -18.04
N PHE A 219 12.21 -6.16 -17.46
CA PHE A 219 13.32 -5.59 -18.21
C PHE A 219 14.07 -6.67 -18.98
N ASP A 220 14.41 -7.78 -18.31
CA ASP A 220 15.16 -8.88 -18.92
C ASP A 220 14.37 -9.49 -20.09
N MET A 221 13.06 -9.64 -19.93
CA MET A 221 12.18 -10.18 -20.97
C MET A 221 12.13 -9.26 -22.21
N VAL A 222 11.92 -7.95 -22.06
CA VAL A 222 11.82 -7.04 -23.20
C VAL A 222 13.16 -6.89 -23.93
N GLU A 223 14.27 -6.86 -23.20
CA GLU A 223 15.62 -6.80 -23.77
C GLU A 223 16.01 -8.09 -24.48
N HIS A 224 15.62 -9.26 -23.94
CA HIS A 224 15.83 -10.54 -24.61
C HIS A 224 15.06 -10.62 -25.93
N MET A 225 13.80 -10.21 -25.94
CA MET A 225 12.99 -10.17 -27.17
C MET A 225 13.57 -9.17 -28.18
N ALA A 226 14.06 -8.03 -27.72
CA ALA A 226 14.71 -7.04 -28.60
C ALA A 226 15.97 -7.60 -29.24
N ARG A 227 16.86 -8.22 -28.45
CA ARG A 227 18.10 -8.86 -28.92
C ARG A 227 17.86 -10.06 -29.84
N SER A 228 16.78 -10.81 -29.59
CA SER A 228 16.37 -11.91 -30.47
C SER A 228 15.93 -11.43 -31.86
N ARG A 229 15.43 -10.20 -31.96
CA ARG A 229 15.01 -9.58 -33.24
C ARG A 229 16.13 -8.80 -33.92
N ASN A 230 17.00 -8.17 -33.13
CA ASN A 230 18.19 -7.47 -33.60
C ASN A 230 19.33 -7.71 -32.58
N PRO A 231 20.39 -8.49 -32.91
CA PRO A 231 21.50 -8.75 -32.00
C PRO A 231 22.20 -7.49 -31.46
N ASP A 232 22.12 -6.37 -32.19
CA ASP A 232 22.71 -5.07 -31.82
C ASP A 232 21.77 -4.20 -30.97
N ALA A 233 20.56 -4.68 -30.62
CA ALA A 233 19.62 -3.95 -29.78
C ALA A 233 20.25 -3.61 -28.41
N PRO A 234 20.29 -2.33 -28.02
CA PRO A 234 20.86 -1.92 -26.74
C PRO A 234 19.96 -2.37 -25.57
N PRO A 235 20.53 -2.50 -24.36
CA PRO A 235 19.72 -2.61 -23.16
C PRO A 235 18.90 -1.33 -22.94
N LEU A 236 17.81 -1.43 -22.18
CA LEU A 236 17.03 -0.27 -21.78
C LEU A 236 17.87 0.59 -20.81
N ASP A 237 17.90 1.91 -21.04
CA ASP A 237 18.66 2.86 -20.23
C ASP A 237 18.29 2.73 -18.74
N SER A 238 19.29 2.69 -17.86
CA SER A 238 19.09 2.48 -16.43
C SER A 238 18.23 3.58 -15.79
N ARG A 239 18.26 4.82 -16.29
CA ARG A 239 17.40 5.92 -15.84
C ARG A 239 15.93 5.63 -16.16
N LEU A 240 15.65 5.03 -17.32
CA LEU A 240 14.29 4.61 -17.69
C LEU A 240 13.84 3.41 -16.86
N LYS A 241 14.73 2.42 -16.64
CA LYS A 241 14.43 1.28 -15.75
C LYS A 241 14.06 1.77 -14.35
N ARG A 242 14.81 2.72 -13.77
CA ARG A 242 14.50 3.33 -12.46
C ARG A 242 13.14 4.03 -12.47
N TYR A 243 12.82 4.78 -13.52
CA TYR A 243 11.52 5.45 -13.65
C TYR A 243 10.34 4.47 -13.73
N LEU A 244 10.50 3.34 -14.43
CA LEU A 244 9.44 2.34 -14.60
C LEU A 244 9.23 1.52 -13.33
N GLY A 245 7.96 1.27 -12.99
CA GLY A 245 7.57 0.36 -11.92
C GLY A 245 6.80 -0.86 -12.43
N ILE A 246 6.02 -1.46 -11.54
CA ILE A 246 5.05 -2.51 -11.86
C ILE A 246 3.65 -1.96 -11.64
N GLY A 247 2.82 -2.04 -12.67
CA GLY A 247 1.43 -1.65 -12.52
C GLY A 247 0.68 -2.63 -11.62
N ASN A 248 -0.31 -2.16 -10.89
CA ASN A 248 -1.29 -3.01 -10.23
C ASN A 248 -2.70 -2.45 -10.43
N ALA A 249 -3.67 -3.35 -10.60
CA ALA A 249 -5.09 -3.02 -10.69
C ALA A 249 -5.83 -3.64 -9.50
N THR A 250 -6.37 -2.80 -8.62
CA THR A 250 -7.02 -3.24 -7.38
C THR A 250 -8.50 -2.88 -7.38
N GLY A 251 -9.35 -3.88 -7.09
CA GLY A 251 -10.78 -3.72 -6.86
C GLY A 251 -11.15 -3.91 -5.39
N LEU A 252 -12.46 -4.01 -5.13
CA LEU A 252 -13.09 -4.01 -3.80
C LEU A 252 -12.58 -5.05 -2.79
N GLY A 253 -11.84 -6.06 -3.22
CA GLY A 253 -11.37 -7.15 -2.36
C GLY A 253 -10.49 -6.70 -1.18
N MET A 254 -9.86 -5.53 -1.27
CA MET A 254 -9.06 -4.98 -0.16
C MET A 254 -9.87 -4.29 0.93
N VAL A 255 -11.11 -3.86 0.66
CA VAL A 255 -11.89 -3.09 1.64
C VAL A 255 -12.21 -3.90 2.90
N PRO A 256 -12.73 -5.14 2.81
CA PRO A 256 -13.01 -5.93 4.01
C PRO A 256 -11.78 -6.27 4.84
N PHE A 257 -10.59 -6.31 4.23
CA PHE A 257 -9.35 -6.54 4.97
C PHE A 257 -9.15 -5.47 6.05
N LEU A 258 -9.46 -4.20 5.76
CA LEU A 258 -9.28 -3.10 6.71
C LEU A 258 -10.25 -3.20 7.89
N ILE A 259 -11.38 -3.88 7.71
CA ILE A 259 -12.40 -4.04 8.73
C ILE A 259 -12.16 -5.29 9.56
N PHE A 260 -11.72 -6.37 8.93
CA PHE A 260 -11.50 -7.66 9.59
C PHE A 260 -10.12 -7.81 10.24
N HIS A 261 -9.17 -6.91 9.98
CA HIS A 261 -7.86 -6.88 10.62
C HIS A 261 -7.59 -5.59 11.41
N PRO A 262 -8.46 -5.24 12.38
CA PRO A 262 -8.42 -3.94 13.05
C PRO A 262 -7.14 -3.66 13.83
N LYS A 263 -6.51 -4.67 14.45
CA LYS A 263 -5.28 -4.45 15.23
C LYS A 263 -4.09 -4.18 14.31
N LEU A 264 -4.05 -4.83 13.16
CA LEU A 264 -3.04 -4.65 12.13
C LEU A 264 -3.17 -3.27 11.47
N ILE A 265 -4.40 -2.84 11.16
CA ILE A 265 -4.64 -1.48 10.66
C ILE A 265 -4.25 -0.46 11.72
N HIS A 266 -4.63 -0.68 12.99
CA HIS A 266 -4.17 0.16 14.08
C HIS A 266 -2.65 0.27 14.09
N GLN A 267 -1.95 -0.87 14.05
CA GLN A 267 -0.49 -0.90 14.11
C GLN A 267 0.14 -0.10 12.96
N TRP A 268 -0.33 -0.32 11.73
CA TRP A 268 0.25 0.37 10.57
C TRP A 268 0.02 1.88 10.61
N VAL A 269 -1.19 2.31 10.96
CA VAL A 269 -1.51 3.73 11.10
C VAL A 269 -0.77 4.35 12.28
N TYR A 270 -0.73 3.67 13.43
CA TYR A 270 0.00 4.12 14.61
C TYR A 270 1.48 4.33 14.32
N LEU A 271 2.16 3.36 13.69
CA LEU A 271 3.58 3.49 13.33
C LEU A 271 3.83 4.67 12.40
N ARG A 272 2.93 4.90 11.43
CA ARG A 272 2.99 6.06 10.54
C ARG A 272 2.83 7.37 11.31
N GLU A 273 1.83 7.48 12.17
CA GLU A 273 1.58 8.69 12.96
C GLU A 273 2.67 8.95 14.00
N LEU A 274 3.24 7.88 14.59
CA LEU A 274 4.39 7.95 15.46
C LEU A 274 5.63 8.46 14.71
N ALA A 275 5.89 7.97 13.50
CA ALA A 275 7.01 8.44 12.68
C ALA A 275 6.85 9.93 12.32
N LEU A 276 5.64 10.34 11.98
CA LEU A 276 5.32 11.73 11.70
C LEU A 276 5.52 12.62 12.93
N ALA A 277 5.00 12.18 14.10
CA ALA A 277 5.13 12.90 15.35
C ALA A 277 6.60 13.05 15.75
N ARG A 278 7.39 11.96 15.69
CA ARG A 278 8.84 11.98 15.94
C ARG A 278 9.56 12.97 15.05
N SER A 279 9.21 13.02 13.77
CA SER A 279 9.80 13.95 12.80
C SER A 279 9.40 15.40 13.09
N LYS A 280 8.14 15.65 13.47
CA LYS A 280 7.62 17.00 13.70
C LYS A 280 8.13 17.66 14.99
N VAL A 281 8.45 16.88 16.02
CA VAL A 281 8.97 17.41 17.29
C VAL A 281 10.46 17.74 17.26
N GLU A 282 11.16 17.40 16.17
CA GLU A 282 12.56 17.76 16.02
C GLU A 282 12.74 19.27 15.81
N GLU A 283 13.90 19.76 16.21
CA GLU A 283 14.29 21.16 15.96
C GLU A 283 14.57 21.39 14.48
N ILE A 284 14.08 22.51 13.96
CA ILE A 284 14.32 22.96 12.60
C ILE A 284 15.78 23.42 12.50
N THR A 285 16.55 22.79 11.61
CA THR A 285 17.91 23.19 11.27
C THR A 285 17.99 23.56 9.79
N LEU A 286 18.98 24.38 9.40
CA LEU A 286 19.22 24.72 7.99
C LEU A 286 19.40 23.47 7.13
N MET A 287 20.13 22.47 7.64
CA MET A 287 20.33 21.18 6.97
C MET A 287 19.01 20.47 6.69
N LYS A 288 18.09 20.40 7.68
CA LYS A 288 16.80 19.69 7.51
C LYS A 288 15.81 20.49 6.65
N VAL A 289 15.89 21.82 6.64
CA VAL A 289 15.14 22.63 5.65
C VAL A 289 15.64 22.34 4.23
N ASP A 290 16.96 22.27 4.03
CA ASP A 290 17.53 21.93 2.74
C ASP A 290 17.17 20.51 2.31
N SER A 291 17.22 19.54 3.23
CA SER A 291 16.75 18.17 2.96
C SER A 291 15.27 18.16 2.53
N LEU A 292 14.41 18.93 3.21
CA LEU A 292 12.99 19.00 2.84
C LEU A 292 12.78 19.62 1.46
N LEU A 293 13.53 20.66 1.11
CA LEU A 293 13.50 21.27 -0.22
C LEU A 293 14.00 20.32 -1.32
N GLU A 294 15.03 19.51 -1.03
CA GLU A 294 15.56 18.49 -1.94
C GLU A 294 14.53 17.42 -2.29
N TRP A 295 13.67 17.03 -1.34
CA TRP A 295 12.56 16.10 -1.57
C TRP A 295 11.30 16.76 -2.15
N LEU A 296 11.01 18.00 -1.76
CA LEU A 296 9.82 18.75 -2.19
C LEU A 296 9.85 19.08 -3.68
N ARG A 297 11.01 19.47 -4.22
CA ARG A 297 11.13 19.86 -5.64
C ARG A 297 10.83 18.72 -6.62
N PRO A 298 11.39 17.50 -6.45
CA PRO A 298 10.94 16.32 -7.19
C PRO A 298 9.43 16.05 -7.06
N ALA A 299 8.85 16.23 -5.86
CA ALA A 299 7.41 16.06 -5.68
C ALA A 299 6.61 17.07 -6.51
N ILE A 300 7.00 18.34 -6.54
CA ILE A 300 6.38 19.38 -7.38
C ILE A 300 6.44 18.96 -8.86
N ASP A 301 7.60 18.52 -9.34
CA ASP A 301 7.79 18.07 -10.73
C ASP A 301 6.90 16.86 -11.06
N TYR A 302 6.88 15.86 -10.18
CA TYR A 302 6.05 14.67 -10.31
C TYR A 302 4.55 15.01 -10.41
N PHE A 303 4.06 15.90 -9.55
CA PHE A 303 2.65 16.29 -9.54
C PHE A 303 2.29 17.23 -10.71
N THR A 304 3.25 18.03 -11.19
CA THR A 304 3.08 18.85 -12.41
C THR A 304 2.90 17.98 -13.65
N HIS A 305 3.61 16.85 -13.73
CA HIS A 305 3.51 15.90 -14.84
C HIS A 305 2.63 14.69 -14.50
N TYR A 306 1.74 14.81 -13.50
CA TYR A 306 0.98 13.68 -12.98
C TYR A 306 0.01 13.15 -14.06
N PRO A 307 0.25 11.94 -14.59
CA PRO A 307 -0.43 11.46 -15.79
C PRO A 307 -1.82 10.87 -15.50
N VAL A 308 -2.43 11.23 -14.36
CA VAL A 308 -3.72 10.70 -13.91
C VAL A 308 -4.83 11.65 -14.32
N LYS A 309 -5.89 11.10 -14.91
CA LYS A 309 -7.06 11.88 -15.30
C LYS A 309 -7.83 12.35 -14.08
N GLU A 310 -8.24 13.60 -14.10
CA GLU A 310 -9.12 14.17 -13.08
C GLU A 310 -10.49 13.49 -13.14
N THR A 311 -10.90 12.92 -12.01
CA THR A 311 -12.21 12.25 -11.85
C THR A 311 -13.06 12.88 -10.77
N GLY A 312 -12.51 13.83 -9.99
CA GLY A 312 -13.13 14.41 -8.81
C GLY A 312 -13.09 13.53 -7.55
N ILE A 313 -12.56 12.30 -7.63
CA ILE A 313 -12.38 11.42 -6.47
C ILE A 313 -11.14 11.81 -5.66
N PHE A 314 -10.07 12.16 -6.37
CA PHE A 314 -8.79 12.61 -5.84
C PHE A 314 -8.47 13.99 -6.37
N GLU A 315 -7.67 14.72 -5.59
CA GLU A 315 -7.15 16.03 -5.97
C GLU A 315 -6.32 15.94 -7.26
N SER A 316 -6.43 16.98 -8.08
CA SER A 316 -5.65 17.07 -9.33
C SER A 316 -4.15 17.23 -9.04
N GLY A 317 -3.30 16.72 -9.94
CA GLY A 317 -1.85 16.92 -9.84
C GLY A 317 -1.47 18.41 -9.85
N ASP A 318 -2.15 19.21 -10.65
CA ASP A 318 -1.93 20.66 -10.73
C ASP A 318 -2.22 21.37 -9.41
N THR A 319 -3.33 21.01 -8.74
CA THR A 319 -3.69 21.54 -7.42
C THR A 319 -2.58 21.20 -6.41
N ILE A 320 -2.19 19.93 -6.34
CA ILE A 320 -1.14 19.48 -5.42
C ILE A 320 0.18 20.20 -5.71
N ALA A 321 0.58 20.31 -6.98
CA ALA A 321 1.81 20.98 -7.38
C ALA A 321 1.83 22.45 -6.95
N GLU A 322 0.73 23.20 -7.13
CA GLU A 322 0.68 24.62 -6.73
C GLU A 322 0.67 24.81 -5.20
N GLU A 323 -0.04 23.94 -4.48
CA GLU A 323 0.00 23.94 -3.02
C GLU A 323 1.41 23.59 -2.49
N LEU A 324 2.11 22.64 -3.11
CA LEU A 324 3.52 22.33 -2.80
C LEU A 324 4.47 23.49 -3.12
N ARG A 325 4.24 24.25 -4.21
CA ARG A 325 5.01 25.49 -4.49
C ARG A 325 4.78 26.56 -3.42
N THR A 326 3.58 26.60 -2.83
CA THR A 326 3.32 27.48 -1.68
C THR A 326 4.17 27.07 -0.49
N ILE A 327 4.25 25.76 -0.19
CA ILE A 327 5.12 25.24 0.87
C ILE A 327 6.60 25.55 0.57
N GLU A 328 7.05 25.42 -0.69
CA GLU A 328 8.43 25.76 -1.08
C GLU A 328 8.75 27.22 -0.76
N ARG A 329 7.86 28.16 -1.09
CA ARG A 329 8.02 29.59 -0.78
C ARG A 329 8.16 29.83 0.72
N GLU A 330 7.29 29.20 1.53
CA GLU A 330 7.32 29.33 2.99
C GLU A 330 8.59 28.73 3.60
N LEU A 331 9.10 27.62 3.05
CA LEU A 331 10.37 27.02 3.48
C LEU A 331 11.58 27.90 3.14
N VAL A 332 11.58 28.56 1.98
CA VAL A 332 12.63 29.52 1.62
C VAL A 332 12.63 30.71 2.58
N LEU A 333 11.46 31.25 2.91
CA LEU A 333 11.34 32.33 3.90
C LEU A 333 11.80 31.86 5.29
N LEU A 334 11.38 30.66 5.72
CA LEU A 334 11.84 30.07 6.97
C LEU A 334 13.37 29.95 7.01
N LYS A 335 13.99 29.50 5.92
CA LYS A 335 15.44 29.37 5.79
C LYS A 335 16.15 30.71 6.03
N GLU A 336 15.62 31.80 5.49
CA GLU A 336 16.17 33.15 5.69
C GLU A 336 16.01 33.66 7.13
N GLU A 337 14.94 33.27 7.83
CA GLU A 337 14.68 33.67 9.22
C GLU A 337 15.50 32.88 10.26
N LEU A 338 15.87 31.63 9.96
CA LEU A 338 16.47 30.70 10.93
C LEU A 338 17.73 31.24 11.65
N PRO A 339 18.68 31.93 10.99
CA PRO A 339 19.86 32.48 11.66
C PRO A 339 19.55 33.45 12.81
N PHE A 340 18.32 33.95 12.89
CA PHE A 340 17.87 34.92 13.87
C PHE A 340 16.95 34.32 14.95
N ARG A 341 16.63 33.02 14.87
CA ARG A 341 15.62 32.35 15.70
C ARG A 341 15.98 30.89 16.01
N GLU A 342 16.56 30.64 17.17
CA GLU A 342 16.89 29.28 17.66
C GLU A 342 15.69 28.56 18.30
N GLY A 343 15.69 27.22 18.36
CA GLY A 343 14.76 26.42 19.17
C GLY A 343 13.33 26.32 18.66
N ARG A 344 13.12 26.34 17.33
CA ARG A 344 11.81 26.10 16.71
C ARG A 344 11.65 24.64 16.34
N GLN A 345 10.52 24.03 16.67
CA GLN A 345 10.15 22.69 16.20
C GLN A 345 9.34 22.79 14.90
N TRP A 346 9.24 21.69 14.14
CA TRP A 346 8.42 21.66 12.94
C TRP A 346 6.92 21.77 13.22
N VAL A 347 6.43 21.28 14.37
CA VAL A 347 4.98 21.26 14.71
C VAL A 347 4.30 22.61 14.40
N PRO A 348 4.70 23.77 14.97
CA PRO A 348 3.98 25.02 14.75
C PRO A 348 4.09 25.52 13.31
N PHE A 349 5.21 25.23 12.64
CA PHE A 349 5.39 25.61 11.24
C PHE A 349 4.44 24.82 10.35
N ILE A 350 4.41 23.50 10.47
CA ILE A 350 3.53 22.64 9.67
C ILE A 350 2.06 22.96 9.96
N GLU A 351 1.66 23.09 11.23
CA GLU A 351 0.30 23.46 11.62
C GLU A 351 -0.17 24.78 11.00
N SER A 352 0.75 25.75 10.84
CA SER A 352 0.43 27.03 10.21
C SER A 352 0.13 26.93 8.71
N LEU A 353 0.63 25.88 8.04
CA LEU A 353 0.42 25.64 6.61
C LEU A 353 -0.90 24.90 6.33
N LEU A 354 -1.31 23.98 7.22
CA LEU A 354 -2.42 23.04 6.95
C LEU A 354 -3.73 23.69 6.47
N PRO A 355 -4.22 24.81 7.03
CA PRO A 355 -5.51 25.38 6.63
C PRO A 355 -5.60 25.80 5.16
N GLY A 356 -4.47 26.04 4.49
CA GLY A 356 -4.40 26.43 3.08
C GLY A 356 -4.17 25.27 2.11
N LEU A 357 -4.15 24.03 2.60
CA LEU A 357 -3.77 22.85 1.82
C LEU A 357 -4.91 21.82 1.78
N SER A 358 -5.10 21.19 0.63
CA SER A 358 -5.93 19.99 0.49
C SER A 358 -5.41 18.84 1.39
N ALA A 359 -6.30 17.91 1.77
CA ALA A 359 -5.91 16.76 2.58
C ALA A 359 -4.80 15.92 1.90
N GLU A 360 -4.83 15.82 0.57
CA GLU A 360 -3.82 15.11 -0.19
C GLU A 360 -2.45 15.79 -0.16
N THR A 361 -2.39 17.12 -0.31
CA THR A 361 -1.12 17.85 -0.19
C THR A 361 -0.57 17.78 1.23
N GLN A 362 -1.43 17.84 2.24
CA GLN A 362 -1.01 17.64 3.63
C GLN A 362 -0.35 16.27 3.83
N GLU A 363 -0.91 15.21 3.24
CA GLU A 363 -0.32 13.86 3.35
C GLU A 363 0.94 13.68 2.48
N VAL A 364 1.11 14.41 1.37
CA VAL A 364 2.39 14.51 0.67
C VAL A 364 3.44 15.14 1.59
N LEU A 365 3.15 16.31 2.18
CA LEU A 365 4.06 16.98 3.11
C LEU A 365 4.41 16.10 4.31
N ASN A 366 3.43 15.42 4.91
CA ASN A 366 3.68 14.48 6.01
C ASN A 366 4.62 13.34 5.59
N SER A 367 4.50 12.83 4.37
CA SER A 367 5.36 11.76 3.86
C SER A 367 6.80 12.25 3.66
N LEU A 368 6.98 13.47 3.13
CA LEU A 368 8.30 14.10 3.02
C LEU A 368 8.93 14.39 4.39
N MET A 369 8.11 14.78 5.38
CA MET A 369 8.59 15.00 6.75
C MET A 369 9.14 13.72 7.38
N ILE A 370 8.50 12.57 7.14
CA ILE A 370 9.01 11.27 7.60
C ILE A 370 10.33 10.92 6.88
N GLU A 371 10.43 11.23 5.59
CA GLU A 371 11.58 10.89 4.75
C GLU A 371 12.86 11.61 5.17
N ILE A 372 12.79 12.83 5.69
CA ILE A 372 13.97 13.61 6.10
C ILE A 372 14.53 13.20 7.48
N TYR A 373 13.92 12.24 8.18
CA TYR A 373 14.39 11.72 9.48
C TYR A 373 14.45 10.18 9.51
N PRO A 374 15.18 9.53 8.58
CA PRO A 374 15.29 8.07 8.57
C PRO A 374 15.85 7.53 9.90
N GLU A 375 16.81 8.22 10.50
CA GLU A 375 17.48 7.85 11.74
C GLU A 375 16.55 7.76 12.97
N LYS A 376 15.33 8.29 12.87
CA LYS A 376 14.32 8.32 13.94
C LYS A 376 13.21 7.28 13.76
N ASN A 377 13.10 6.73 12.56
CA ASN A 377 11.89 6.06 12.10
C ASN A 377 12.16 4.69 11.49
N GLU A 378 13.36 4.43 10.96
CA GLU A 378 13.66 3.17 10.28
C GLU A 378 13.36 1.93 11.12
N GLU A 379 13.63 1.94 12.42
CA GLU A 379 13.39 0.78 13.27
C GLU A 379 11.89 0.42 13.40
N LEU A 380 10.99 1.37 13.11
CA LEU A 380 9.55 1.15 13.17
C LEU A 380 9.07 0.08 12.18
N GLU A 381 9.81 -0.15 11.09
CA GLU A 381 9.47 -1.15 10.08
C GLU A 381 9.46 -2.58 10.64
N ASN A 382 10.12 -2.83 11.77
CA ASN A 382 10.17 -4.13 12.44
C ASN A 382 8.93 -4.43 13.30
N TYR A 383 8.02 -3.48 13.48
CA TYR A 383 6.84 -3.63 14.33
C TYR A 383 5.54 -3.74 13.51
N THR A 384 5.61 -4.11 12.24
CA THR A 384 4.46 -4.10 11.32
C THR A 384 3.50 -5.29 11.47
N VAL A 385 3.80 -6.23 12.38
CA VAL A 385 3.03 -7.46 12.61
C VAL A 385 2.54 -7.48 14.05
N VAL A 386 1.27 -7.87 14.25
CA VAL A 386 0.62 -8.01 15.56
C VAL A 386 -0.30 -9.22 15.59
N SER A 387 -0.60 -9.72 16.79
CA SER A 387 -1.65 -10.74 16.96
C SER A 387 -3.04 -10.12 16.74
N GLU A 388 -3.80 -10.72 15.83
CA GLU A 388 -5.21 -10.37 15.55
C GLU A 388 -6.21 -11.06 16.50
N GLU A 389 -5.72 -11.78 17.50
CA GLU A 389 -6.59 -12.47 18.46
C GLU A 389 -7.47 -11.45 19.19
N MET A 390 -8.78 -11.69 19.18
CA MET A 390 -9.78 -10.91 19.89
C MET A 390 -10.45 -11.77 20.95
N GLU A 391 -10.43 -11.29 22.19
CA GLU A 391 -10.95 -11.97 23.36
C GLU A 391 -12.18 -11.25 23.90
N LEU A 392 -13.13 -12.04 24.40
CA LEU A 392 -14.30 -11.53 25.09
C LEU A 392 -14.02 -11.60 26.59
N ASP A 393 -14.18 -10.49 27.30
CA ASP A 393 -14.22 -10.49 28.77
C ASP A 393 -15.67 -10.67 29.24
N PRO A 394 -16.08 -11.90 29.65
CA PRO A 394 -17.43 -12.15 30.16
C PRO A 394 -17.69 -11.48 31.52
N ALA A 395 -16.65 -11.15 32.28
CA ALA A 395 -16.71 -10.59 33.62
C ALA A 395 -16.72 -9.05 33.64
N MET A 396 -16.48 -8.40 32.50
CA MET A 396 -16.68 -6.95 32.35
C MET A 396 -18.10 -6.56 32.74
N LYS A 397 -18.25 -5.44 33.43
CA LYS A 397 -19.56 -4.88 33.77
C LYS A 397 -20.17 -4.13 32.57
N ILE A 398 -21.49 -4.14 32.43
CA ILE A 398 -22.20 -3.37 31.40
C ILE A 398 -21.83 -1.88 31.45
N GLY A 399 -21.72 -1.31 32.64
CA GLY A 399 -21.31 0.09 32.80
C GLY A 399 -19.91 0.40 32.26
N GLN A 400 -18.98 -0.55 32.34
CA GLN A 400 -17.63 -0.42 31.76
C GLN A 400 -17.70 -0.52 30.24
N LEU A 401 -18.44 -1.48 29.70
CA LEU A 401 -18.63 -1.63 28.26
C LEU A 401 -19.25 -0.38 27.62
N LEU A 402 -20.27 0.21 28.26
CA LEU A 402 -20.88 1.47 27.80
C LEU A 402 -19.87 2.63 27.81
N ALA A 403 -18.96 2.68 28.78
CA ALA A 403 -17.91 3.70 28.82
C ALA A 403 -16.89 3.52 27.68
N LEU A 404 -16.51 2.27 27.37
CA LEU A 404 -15.65 1.94 26.23
C LEU A 404 -16.29 2.37 24.90
N ILE A 405 -17.56 2.01 24.70
CA ILE A 405 -18.31 2.41 23.50
C ILE A 405 -18.33 3.94 23.37
N LYS A 406 -18.64 4.65 24.47
CA LYS A 406 -18.68 6.11 24.46
C LYS A 406 -17.32 6.73 24.08
N TYR A 407 -16.22 6.13 24.52
CA TYR A 407 -14.89 6.65 24.26
C TYR A 407 -14.40 6.36 22.83
N GLN A 408 -14.48 5.10 22.38
CA GLN A 408 -13.91 4.68 21.08
C GLN A 408 -14.87 4.81 19.90
N TYR A 409 -16.18 4.74 20.14
CA TYR A 409 -17.18 4.63 19.08
C TYR A 409 -18.15 5.81 19.06
N GLU A 410 -17.79 6.95 19.65
CA GLU A 410 -18.58 8.18 19.59
C GLU A 410 -18.93 8.55 18.12
N TRP A 411 -17.97 8.36 17.22
CA TRP A 411 -18.13 8.59 15.78
C TRP A 411 -19.27 7.79 15.15
N CYS A 412 -19.70 6.67 15.74
CA CYS A 412 -20.80 5.86 15.21
C CYS A 412 -22.13 6.59 15.32
N PHE A 413 -22.32 7.45 16.33
CA PHE A 413 -23.61 8.06 16.66
C PHE A 413 -23.97 9.28 15.80
N GLN A 414 -23.12 9.66 14.86
CA GLN A 414 -23.43 10.70 13.87
C GLN A 414 -24.36 10.22 12.74
N TYR A 415 -24.48 8.90 12.55
CA TYR A 415 -25.27 8.28 11.47
C TYR A 415 -26.69 7.91 11.95
N ASP A 416 -27.67 8.04 11.04
CA ASP A 416 -29.06 7.64 11.31
C ASP A 416 -29.46 6.43 10.43
N PHE A 417 -29.25 5.23 10.95
CA PHE A 417 -29.53 3.98 10.24
C PHE A 417 -31.04 3.68 10.04
N ALA A 418 -31.95 4.56 10.46
CA ALA A 418 -33.35 4.51 10.02
C ALA A 418 -33.53 5.05 8.59
N LYS A 419 -32.59 5.88 8.10
CA LYS A 419 -32.60 6.43 6.75
C LYS A 419 -32.10 5.40 5.73
N ARG A 420 -32.73 5.40 4.56
CA ARG A 420 -32.34 4.52 3.44
C ARG A 420 -30.93 4.84 2.92
N ASP A 421 -30.56 6.11 2.87
CA ASP A 421 -29.25 6.52 2.35
C ASP A 421 -28.08 6.06 3.23
N GLU A 422 -28.30 5.86 4.53
CA GLU A 422 -27.30 5.32 5.48
C GLU A 422 -27.17 3.79 5.41
N LYS A 423 -28.09 3.12 4.72
CA LYS A 423 -28.14 1.66 4.51
C LYS A 423 -28.26 1.30 3.03
N HIS A 424 -27.76 2.18 2.16
CA HIS A 424 -27.94 2.10 0.73
C HIS A 424 -27.27 0.87 0.12
N PHE A 425 -26.06 0.54 0.57
CA PHE A 425 -25.30 -0.62 0.11
C PHE A 425 -25.37 -1.80 1.08
N PHE A 426 -25.10 -2.99 0.54
CA PHE A 426 -24.69 -4.17 1.31
C PHE A 426 -23.48 -4.82 0.64
N TRP A 427 -22.60 -5.38 1.47
CA TRP A 427 -21.40 -6.08 1.03
C TRP A 427 -21.63 -7.58 1.06
N TYR A 428 -21.14 -8.32 0.08
CA TYR A 428 -21.30 -9.77 0.02
C TYR A 428 -20.07 -10.44 -0.62
N ARG A 429 -19.92 -11.75 -0.42
CA ARG A 429 -18.89 -12.55 -1.08
C ARG A 429 -19.52 -13.35 -2.22
N SER A 430 -19.03 -13.16 -3.44
CA SER A 430 -19.53 -13.92 -4.60
C SER A 430 -19.12 -15.40 -4.50
N ILE A 431 -20.02 -16.31 -4.87
CA ILE A 431 -19.72 -17.76 -4.95
C ILE A 431 -18.74 -18.06 -6.08
N GLU A 432 -18.91 -17.40 -7.25
CA GLU A 432 -18.14 -17.75 -8.46
C GLU A 432 -16.65 -17.44 -8.33
N LYS A 433 -16.31 -16.38 -7.61
CA LYS A 433 -14.94 -15.84 -7.55
C LYS A 433 -14.43 -15.64 -6.12
N GLU A 434 -15.26 -15.90 -5.11
CA GLU A 434 -14.90 -15.74 -3.70
C GLU A 434 -14.42 -14.32 -3.31
N GLU A 435 -14.72 -13.31 -4.12
CA GLU A 435 -14.32 -11.92 -3.93
C GLU A 435 -15.42 -11.10 -3.26
N PRO A 436 -15.05 -10.13 -2.40
CA PRO A 436 -15.96 -9.09 -1.91
C PRO A 436 -16.55 -8.25 -3.04
N ARG A 437 -17.87 -8.04 -2.96
CA ARG A 437 -18.68 -7.22 -3.86
C ARG A 437 -19.60 -6.32 -3.05
N ILE A 438 -20.16 -5.34 -3.73
CA ILE A 438 -21.11 -4.39 -3.17
C ILE A 438 -22.30 -4.25 -4.11
N ALA A 439 -23.50 -4.27 -3.55
CA ALA A 439 -24.77 -4.17 -4.25
C ALA A 439 -25.69 -3.15 -3.57
N VAL A 440 -26.67 -2.64 -4.32
CA VAL A 440 -27.66 -1.67 -3.82
C VAL A 440 -28.84 -2.39 -3.18
N ARG A 441 -29.13 -2.03 -1.93
CA ARG A 441 -30.19 -2.65 -1.14
C ARG A 441 -31.57 -2.35 -1.75
N GLY A 442 -32.34 -3.39 -2.01
CA GLY A 442 -33.68 -3.30 -2.60
C GLY A 442 -33.69 -3.21 -4.13
N GLU A 443 -32.55 -3.08 -4.79
CA GLU A 443 -32.41 -3.20 -6.25
C GLU A 443 -31.89 -4.59 -6.65
N GLU A 444 -30.95 -5.12 -5.87
CA GLU A 444 -30.33 -6.43 -6.09
C GLU A 444 -30.72 -7.40 -4.96
N PRO A 445 -31.01 -8.68 -5.27
CA PRO A 445 -31.21 -9.71 -4.24
C PRO A 445 -29.88 -10.05 -3.56
N GLY A 446 -29.93 -10.67 -2.37
CA GLY A 446 -28.74 -11.16 -1.66
C GLY A 446 -28.35 -10.38 -0.41
N ASP A 447 -29.19 -9.46 0.07
CA ASP A 447 -28.93 -8.75 1.32
C ASP A 447 -28.99 -9.67 2.55
N GLU A 448 -29.60 -10.85 2.42
CA GLU A 448 -29.53 -11.95 3.38
C GLU A 448 -28.13 -12.56 3.52
N HIS A 449 -27.24 -12.32 2.55
CA HIS A 449 -25.84 -12.80 2.53
C HIS A 449 -24.83 -11.70 2.90
N GLU A 450 -25.31 -10.63 3.54
CA GLU A 450 -24.50 -9.47 3.91
C GLU A 450 -23.33 -9.83 4.83
N MET A 451 -22.13 -9.43 4.41
CA MET A 451 -20.92 -9.42 5.22
C MET A 451 -21.05 -8.37 6.33
N ARG A 452 -20.45 -8.66 7.50
CA ARG A 452 -20.50 -7.78 8.68
C ARG A 452 -19.58 -6.55 8.54
N MET A 453 -19.90 -5.69 7.58
CA MET A 453 -19.25 -4.41 7.32
C MET A 453 -19.93 -3.24 8.07
N ASN A 454 -21.06 -3.50 8.71
CA ASN A 454 -21.92 -2.54 9.38
C ASN A 454 -21.55 -2.28 10.85
N ILE A 455 -20.26 -2.06 11.15
CA ILE A 455 -19.76 -1.92 12.53
C ILE A 455 -20.49 -0.79 13.28
N ALA A 456 -20.62 0.39 12.68
CA ALA A 456 -21.31 1.52 13.29
C ALA A 456 -22.78 1.21 13.63
N GLU A 457 -23.50 0.53 12.74
CA GLU A 457 -24.89 0.12 12.98
C GLU A 457 -24.97 -0.91 14.13
N LEU A 458 -24.05 -1.88 14.17
CA LEU A 458 -24.00 -2.89 15.22
C LEU A 458 -23.70 -2.28 16.59
N VAL A 459 -22.78 -1.31 16.66
CA VAL A 459 -22.46 -0.60 17.89
C VAL A 459 -23.66 0.23 18.37
N GLN A 460 -24.35 0.96 17.50
CA GLN A 460 -25.56 1.68 17.90
C GLN A 460 -26.64 0.74 18.45
N LYS A 461 -26.93 -0.36 17.74
CA LYS A 461 -27.93 -1.35 18.15
C LYS A 461 -27.62 -1.97 19.51
N VAL A 462 -26.37 -2.41 19.72
CA VAL A 462 -26.00 -3.02 21.01
C VAL A 462 -26.03 -1.99 22.13
N THR A 463 -25.67 -0.73 21.86
CA THR A 463 -25.71 0.35 22.87
C THR A 463 -27.12 0.58 23.40
N VAL A 464 -28.11 0.71 22.50
CA VAL A 464 -29.52 0.88 22.89
C VAL A 464 -29.98 -0.26 23.80
N LEU A 465 -29.63 -1.50 23.45
CA LEU A 465 -29.99 -2.67 24.27
C LEU A 465 -29.25 -2.69 25.60
N LEU A 466 -27.97 -2.29 25.65
CA LEU A 466 -27.17 -2.26 26.87
C LEU A 466 -27.68 -1.20 27.87
N GLU A 467 -28.27 -0.10 27.39
CA GLU A 467 -28.83 0.96 28.25
C GLU A 467 -30.03 0.48 29.09
N GLU A 468 -30.73 -0.57 28.65
CA GLU A 468 -31.84 -1.18 29.41
C GLU A 468 -31.37 -2.08 30.57
N TRP A 469 -30.06 -2.40 30.63
CA TRP A 469 -29.50 -3.32 31.61
C TRP A 469 -28.95 -2.60 32.85
N ASN A 470 -28.88 -3.32 33.96
CA ASN A 470 -28.21 -2.81 35.15
C ASN A 470 -26.70 -2.68 34.86
N ARG A 471 -26.10 -1.52 35.16
CA ARG A 471 -24.67 -1.27 34.93
C ARG A 471 -23.73 -2.25 35.65
N GLU A 472 -24.20 -2.86 36.74
CA GLU A 472 -23.45 -3.86 37.51
C GLU A 472 -23.59 -5.29 36.98
N ASP A 473 -24.54 -5.54 36.06
CA ASP A 473 -24.64 -6.83 35.38
C ASP A 473 -23.37 -7.11 34.59
N LYS A 474 -23.10 -8.41 34.39
CA LYS A 474 -21.93 -8.90 33.64
C LYS A 474 -22.27 -9.05 32.17
N VAL A 475 -21.30 -8.76 31.30
CA VAL A 475 -21.39 -8.95 29.85
C VAL A 475 -21.82 -10.38 29.49
N ALA A 476 -21.38 -11.39 30.24
CA ALA A 476 -21.83 -12.77 30.06
C ALA A 476 -23.36 -12.92 30.04
N LYS A 477 -24.05 -12.28 30.99
CA LYS A 477 -25.51 -12.37 31.14
C LYS A 477 -26.23 -11.71 29.95
N PHE A 478 -25.69 -10.59 29.46
CA PHE A 478 -26.18 -9.93 28.24
C PHE A 478 -26.02 -10.82 27.01
N ILE A 479 -24.83 -11.40 26.82
CA ILE A 479 -24.53 -12.27 25.66
C ILE A 479 -25.36 -13.56 25.68
N PHE A 480 -25.66 -14.13 26.85
CA PHE A 480 -26.60 -15.25 26.94
C PHE A 480 -27.99 -14.90 26.41
N ARG A 481 -28.43 -13.65 26.56
CA ARG A 481 -29.72 -13.16 26.06
C ARG A 481 -29.65 -12.77 24.58
N TYR A 482 -28.56 -12.17 24.14
CA TYR A 482 -28.35 -11.66 22.78
C TYR A 482 -27.03 -12.17 22.16
N PRO A 483 -26.94 -13.47 21.82
CA PRO A 483 -25.71 -14.08 21.33
C PRO A 483 -25.21 -13.49 20.00
N GLU A 484 -26.09 -12.88 19.20
CA GLU A 484 -25.78 -12.24 17.92
C GLU A 484 -24.78 -11.07 18.08
N PHE A 485 -24.77 -10.37 19.22
CA PHE A 485 -23.87 -9.25 19.50
C PHE A 485 -22.52 -9.68 20.11
N LYS A 486 -22.29 -10.98 20.34
CA LYS A 486 -21.00 -11.49 20.87
C LYS A 486 -19.81 -10.96 20.07
N GLY A 487 -19.93 -10.92 18.75
CA GLY A 487 -18.84 -10.48 17.86
C GLY A 487 -18.48 -9.00 18.03
N VAL A 488 -19.48 -8.12 18.05
CA VAL A 488 -19.24 -6.67 18.19
C VAL A 488 -18.79 -6.30 19.61
N ILE A 489 -19.36 -6.94 20.64
CA ILE A 489 -18.91 -6.72 22.03
C ILE A 489 -17.45 -7.16 22.20
N ARG A 490 -17.09 -8.34 21.69
CA ARG A 490 -15.72 -8.84 21.70
C ARG A 490 -14.77 -7.86 20.99
N ARG A 491 -15.19 -7.31 19.85
CA ARG A 491 -14.41 -6.31 19.10
C ARG A 491 -14.21 -5.03 19.93
N VAL A 492 -15.27 -4.45 20.49
CA VAL A 492 -15.20 -3.26 21.37
C VAL A 492 -14.24 -3.50 22.53
N GLN A 493 -14.35 -4.64 23.22
CA GLN A 493 -13.47 -4.98 24.35
C GLN A 493 -12.01 -5.16 23.92
N SER A 494 -11.77 -5.88 22.83
CA SER A 494 -10.41 -6.20 22.37
C SER A 494 -9.64 -5.01 21.80
N LEU A 495 -10.34 -3.96 21.40
CA LEU A 495 -9.75 -2.77 20.76
C LEU A 495 -9.57 -1.60 21.73
N GLU A 496 -9.67 -1.82 23.05
CA GLU A 496 -9.67 -0.76 24.05
C GLU A 496 -8.45 0.20 23.94
N ASN A 497 -7.29 -0.35 23.60
CA ASN A 497 -6.03 0.39 23.49
C ASN A 497 -5.54 0.49 22.03
N HIS A 498 -6.45 0.44 21.06
CA HIS A 498 -6.13 0.48 19.64
C HIS A 498 -6.86 1.65 18.95
N ASP A 499 -6.44 2.89 19.23
CA ASP A 499 -7.17 4.09 18.80
C ASP A 499 -7.45 4.17 17.29
N TYR A 500 -6.50 3.75 16.45
CA TYR A 500 -6.63 3.69 14.98
C TYR A 500 -7.25 2.38 14.43
N ALA A 501 -7.91 1.56 15.24
CA ALA A 501 -8.42 0.26 14.81
C ALA A 501 -9.70 0.31 13.98
N GLU A 502 -10.44 1.41 14.07
CA GLU A 502 -11.71 1.59 13.39
C GLU A 502 -11.60 2.64 12.31
N ILE A 503 -12.16 2.35 11.13
CA ILE A 503 -12.40 3.38 10.13
C ILE A 503 -13.64 4.14 10.55
N HIS A 504 -13.51 5.44 10.75
CA HIS A 504 -14.58 6.33 11.20
C HIS A 504 -15.47 6.73 10.02
N GLY A 505 -16.08 5.75 9.36
CA GLY A 505 -16.93 5.93 8.18
C GLY A 505 -18.07 4.92 8.11
N ASN A 506 -19.23 5.34 7.60
CA ASN A 506 -20.32 4.43 7.29
C ASN A 506 -20.06 3.74 5.94
N LEU A 507 -19.78 2.42 5.98
CA LEU A 507 -19.49 1.63 4.78
C LEU A 507 -20.73 1.15 4.01
N LEU A 508 -21.92 1.51 4.49
CA LEU A 508 -23.19 1.19 3.83
C LEU A 508 -23.83 2.42 3.19
N GLN A 509 -23.32 3.62 3.45
CA GLN A 509 -23.95 4.85 2.99
C GLN A 509 -23.83 5.03 1.48
N LYS A 510 -24.79 5.76 0.91
CA LYS A 510 -24.88 6.05 -0.53
C LYS A 510 -23.64 6.72 -1.12
N ASP A 511 -23.05 7.66 -0.39
CA ASP A 511 -21.93 8.47 -0.86
C ASP A 511 -20.56 7.85 -0.50
N MET A 512 -20.52 6.61 -0.02
CA MET A 512 -19.26 5.93 0.28
C MET A 512 -18.39 5.80 -0.98
N ILE A 513 -17.10 6.13 -0.85
CA ILE A 513 -16.08 5.93 -1.88
C ILE A 513 -15.10 4.83 -1.42
N PRO A 514 -15.29 3.55 -1.82
CA PRO A 514 -14.42 2.43 -1.45
C PRO A 514 -12.93 2.63 -1.79
N ILE A 515 -12.65 3.42 -2.83
CA ILE A 515 -11.27 3.68 -3.27
C ILE A 515 -10.42 4.36 -2.21
N TYR A 516 -11.01 5.13 -1.29
CA TYR A 516 -10.27 5.71 -0.18
C TYR A 516 -9.64 4.64 0.73
N LEU A 517 -10.41 3.60 1.07
CA LEU A 517 -9.91 2.49 1.87
C LEU A 517 -8.85 1.66 1.11
N MET A 518 -9.04 1.51 -0.20
CA MET A 518 -8.05 0.83 -1.04
C MET A 518 -6.73 1.62 -1.08
N ARG A 519 -6.79 2.94 -1.24
CA ARG A 519 -5.60 3.81 -1.22
C ARG A 519 -4.84 3.73 0.09
N CYS A 520 -5.53 3.76 1.22
CA CYS A 520 -4.92 3.58 2.54
C CYS A 520 -4.04 2.30 2.60
N LYS A 521 -4.57 1.15 2.15
CA LYS A 521 -3.79 -0.09 2.15
C LYS A 521 -2.63 -0.05 1.15
N LEU A 522 -2.90 0.45 -0.05
CA LEU A 522 -1.93 0.47 -1.14
C LEU A 522 -0.77 1.43 -0.86
N SER A 523 -0.99 2.50 -0.09
CA SER A 523 0.11 3.38 0.35
C SER A 523 1.06 2.66 1.31
N PHE A 524 0.56 1.79 2.21
CA PHE A 524 1.43 0.93 3.03
C PHE A 524 2.22 -0.06 2.19
N PHE A 525 1.67 -0.54 1.07
CA PHE A 525 2.45 -1.37 0.13
C PHE A 525 3.54 -0.58 -0.59
N GLY A 526 3.42 0.75 -0.66
CA GLY A 526 4.29 1.64 -1.41
C GLY A 526 3.84 1.85 -2.85
N GLY A 527 2.52 1.76 -3.07
CA GLY A 527 1.90 2.15 -4.33
C GLY A 527 1.74 3.66 -4.44
N GLU A 528 1.99 4.17 -5.64
CA GLU A 528 1.71 5.55 -6.04
C GLU A 528 0.95 5.59 -7.35
N ARG A 529 0.74 6.79 -7.91
CA ARG A 529 0.04 6.99 -9.19
C ARG A 529 -1.38 6.41 -9.16
N PHE A 530 -2.13 6.79 -8.13
CA PHE A 530 -3.51 6.39 -7.93
C PHE A 530 -4.40 6.94 -9.05
N ASP A 531 -4.75 6.07 -9.99
CA ASP A 531 -5.53 6.35 -11.20
C ASP A 531 -6.90 5.66 -11.12
N PRO A 532 -7.92 6.34 -10.57
CA PRO A 532 -9.25 5.78 -10.41
C PRO A 532 -9.91 5.60 -11.78
N LYS A 533 -10.45 4.41 -12.02
CA LYS A 533 -11.18 4.08 -13.25
C LYS A 533 -12.69 3.99 -13.05
N SER A 534 -13.13 3.96 -11.80
CA SER A 534 -14.51 4.09 -11.31
C SER A 534 -14.43 4.41 -9.81
N ASN A 535 -15.53 4.41 -9.06
CA ASN A 535 -15.49 4.50 -7.58
C ASN A 535 -15.10 3.18 -6.89
N ARG A 536 -14.94 2.08 -7.65
CA ARG A 536 -14.75 0.70 -7.13
C ARG A 536 -13.46 0.04 -7.60
N TRP A 537 -12.66 0.75 -8.39
CA TRP A 537 -11.46 0.22 -9.05
C TRP A 537 -10.44 1.33 -9.31
N VAL A 538 -9.21 1.09 -8.86
CA VAL A 538 -8.08 2.02 -8.98
C VAL A 538 -6.85 1.28 -9.52
N ARG A 539 -6.07 1.96 -10.36
CA ARG A 539 -4.74 1.51 -10.79
C ARG A 539 -3.68 2.25 -9.99
N ILE A 540 -2.58 1.57 -9.71
CA ILE A 540 -1.40 2.13 -9.07
C ILE A 540 -0.15 1.64 -9.78
N THR A 541 0.99 2.22 -9.43
CA THR A 541 2.32 1.69 -9.77
C THR A 541 3.10 1.43 -8.49
N LEU A 542 3.63 0.22 -8.35
CA LEU A 542 4.57 -0.20 -7.30
C LEU A 542 6.01 -0.02 -7.81
N PHE A 543 6.94 0.29 -6.91
CA PHE A 543 8.39 0.43 -7.23
C PHE A 543 8.72 1.44 -8.33
N GLN A 544 7.84 2.42 -8.59
CA GLN A 544 8.16 3.52 -9.50
C GLN A 544 9.23 4.40 -8.88
N GLY A 545 10.39 4.55 -9.53
CA GLY A 545 11.53 5.27 -8.98
C GLY A 545 12.46 4.42 -8.10
N ALA A 546 12.12 3.15 -7.84
CA ALA A 546 12.95 2.29 -7.01
C ALA A 546 14.30 1.97 -7.67
N PRO A 547 15.36 1.74 -6.87
CA PRO A 547 16.66 1.29 -7.37
C PRO A 547 16.53 -0.02 -8.18
N LEU A 548 17.50 -0.30 -9.03
CA LEU A 548 17.65 -1.57 -9.73
C LEU A 548 18.23 -2.64 -8.79
N VAL A 549 18.14 -3.91 -9.18
CA VAL A 549 18.79 -5.00 -8.42
C VAL A 549 20.28 -4.73 -8.25
N GLU A 550 20.95 -4.33 -9.33
CA GLU A 550 22.38 -3.96 -9.33
C GLU A 550 22.68 -2.73 -8.45
N ASP A 551 21.77 -1.76 -8.34
CA ASP A 551 21.97 -0.59 -7.47
C ASP A 551 22.00 -1.03 -5.99
N VAL A 552 21.06 -1.89 -5.59
CA VAL A 552 20.95 -2.42 -4.22
C VAL A 552 22.21 -3.22 -3.86
N GLU A 553 22.72 -4.02 -4.79
CA GLU A 553 23.92 -4.84 -4.58
C GLU A 553 25.23 -4.04 -4.53
N ASN A 554 25.25 -2.85 -5.13
CA ASN A 554 26.42 -1.95 -5.21
C ASN A 554 26.39 -0.83 -4.15
N ASP A 555 25.56 -0.96 -3.11
CA ASP A 555 25.44 -0.03 -1.99
C ASP A 555 24.95 1.39 -2.37
N GLU A 556 24.32 1.55 -3.55
CA GLU A 556 23.71 2.81 -3.98
C GLU A 556 22.53 3.22 -3.05
N PRO A 557 22.19 4.52 -2.96
CA PRO A 557 21.03 4.97 -2.19
C PRO A 557 19.76 4.21 -2.59
N VAL A 558 19.06 3.69 -1.59
CA VAL A 558 17.82 2.93 -1.80
C VAL A 558 16.60 3.79 -1.52
N GLU A 559 16.76 5.11 -1.39
CA GLU A 559 15.72 6.08 -1.15
C GLU A 559 15.03 6.52 -2.45
N TRP A 560 13.69 6.39 -2.51
CA TRP A 560 12.91 6.91 -3.63
C TRP A 560 11.53 7.37 -3.18
N MET A 561 11.08 8.46 -3.81
CA MET A 561 9.71 8.96 -3.76
C MET A 561 9.54 9.94 -4.93
N PHE A 562 8.37 9.95 -5.57
CA PHE A 562 8.01 10.91 -6.62
C PHE A 562 9.11 11.10 -7.69
N PRO A 563 9.45 10.06 -8.46
CA PRO A 563 10.56 10.11 -9.40
C PRO A 563 10.32 11.14 -10.51
N LYS A 564 11.36 11.89 -10.86
CA LYS A 564 11.37 12.79 -12.01
C LYS A 564 11.39 11.99 -13.31
N LEU A 565 10.85 12.59 -14.35
CA LEU A 565 11.02 12.05 -15.70
C LEU A 565 12.51 12.14 -16.10
N PRO A 566 13.13 11.07 -16.59
CA PRO A 566 14.54 11.11 -16.94
C PRO A 566 14.76 11.92 -18.21
N ALA A 567 15.72 12.85 -18.18
CA ALA A 567 16.24 13.48 -19.39
C ALA A 567 17.27 12.54 -20.03
N LEU A 568 16.95 12.04 -21.22
CA LEU A 568 17.92 11.35 -22.07
C LEU A 568 18.64 12.44 -22.87
N GLU A 569 19.91 12.70 -22.57
CA GLU A 569 20.74 13.49 -23.47
C GLU A 569 20.89 12.70 -24.78
N GLU A 570 20.66 13.35 -25.92
CA GLU A 570 21.10 12.79 -27.21
C GLU A 570 22.63 12.76 -27.15
N GLU A 571 23.22 11.58 -27.05
CA GLU A 571 24.65 11.42 -27.29
C GLU A 571 24.94 11.92 -28.71
N ALA A 572 25.67 13.03 -28.79
CA ALA A 572 26.00 13.74 -30.03
C ALA A 572 27.03 13.00 -30.90
#